data_AF-A0A3P6C2Q0-F1
#
_entry.id   AF-A0A3P6C2Q0-F1
#
_cell.length_a   1.000
_cell.length_b   1.000
_cell.length_c   1.000
_cell.angle_alpha   90.00
_cell.angle_beta   90.00
_cell.angle_gamma   90.00
#
_symmetry.space_group_name_H-M   'P 1'
#
loop_
_entity.id
_entity.type
_entity.pdbx_description
1 polymer ?
#
loop_
_entity_poly.entity_id
_entity_poly.type
_entity_poly.pdbx_seq_one_letter_code
_entity_poly.pdbx_strand_id
1 'polypeptide(L)' 'IGNGFPLGAVVTTPKTAGVLTRRCYFNAFCGKAVSTTAGLAVLNVIEKEKLQENASMVGKPQRKTQSSEIETRKLA' A
#
# COMPACT_ATOMS: atom_id res chain seq x y z
N ILE A 1 -3.47 1.45 -3.37
CA ILE A 1 -3.09 0.32 -4.26
C ILE A 1 -3.38 0.58 -5.74
N GLY A 2 -4.25 1.54 -6.11
CA GLY A 2 -4.56 1.83 -7.51
C GLY A 2 -3.62 2.79 -8.25
N ASN A 3 -2.45 3.14 -7.70
CA ASN A 3 -1.50 4.10 -8.30
C ASN A 3 -2.17 5.39 -8.87
N GLY A 4 -2.96 6.08 -8.04
CA GLY A 4 -3.74 7.26 -8.45
C GLY A 4 -5.16 6.96 -8.94
N PHE A 5 -5.48 5.71 -9.30
CA PHE A 5 -6.84 5.29 -9.60
C PHE A 5 -7.66 5.11 -8.30
N PRO A 6 -8.96 5.49 -8.26
CA PRO A 6 -9.81 5.31 -7.09
C PRO A 6 -10.02 3.82 -6.77
N LEU A 7 -9.19 3.31 -5.86
CA LEU A 7 -9.20 1.93 -5.40
C LEU A 7 -8.66 1.84 -3.97
N GLY A 8 -9.51 1.31 -3.08
CA GLY A 8 -9.18 0.94 -1.71
C GLY A 8 -9.56 -0.51 -1.44
N ALA A 9 -8.89 -1.14 -0.49
CA ALA A 9 -9.18 -2.50 -0.06
C ALA A 9 -9.06 -2.61 1.47
N VAL A 10 -9.92 -3.42 2.06
CA VAL A 10 -9.83 -3.84 3.47
C VAL A 10 -9.55 -5.33 3.47
N VAL A 11 -8.41 -5.72 4.05
CA VAL A 11 -8.01 -7.13 4.19
C VAL A 11 -8.06 -7.48 5.66
N THR A 12 -8.84 -8.49 6.03
CA THR A 12 -9.02 -8.94 7.41
C THR A 12 -9.29 -10.44 7.48
N THR A 13 -9.35 -10.98 8.70
CA THR A 13 -9.63 -12.40 8.91
C THR A 13 -11.04 -12.79 8.43
N PRO A 14 -11.28 -14.06 8.04
CA PRO A 14 -12.61 -14.51 7.65
C PRO A 14 -13.68 -14.28 8.73
N LYS A 15 -13.32 -14.46 10.00
CA LYS A 15 -14.21 -14.22 11.14
C LYS A 15 -14.71 -12.76 11.18
N THR A 16 -13.81 -11.81 10.97
CA THR A 16 -14.15 -10.38 10.93
C THR A 16 -14.91 -10.02 9.65
N ALA A 17 -14.47 -10.54 8.49
CA ALA A 17 -15.13 -10.28 7.21
C ALA A 17 -16.57 -10.83 7.15
N GLY A 18 -16.87 -11.89 7.89
CA GLY A 18 -18.21 -12.48 7.99
C GLY A 18 -19.30 -11.55 8.52
N VAL A 19 -18.96 -10.40 9.14
CA VAL A 19 -19.98 -9.39 9.50
C VAL A 19 -20.48 -8.62 8.27
N LEU A 20 -19.68 -8.50 7.22
CA LEU A 20 -20.01 -7.79 5.98
C LEU A 20 -20.93 -8.62 5.06
N THR A 21 -21.08 -9.92 5.32
CA THR A 21 -22.07 -10.74 4.60
C THR A 21 -23.50 -10.50 5.08
N ARG A 22 -23.66 -9.99 6.31
CA ARG A 22 -24.98 -9.66 6.90
C ARG A 22 -25.62 -8.44 6.26
N ARG A 23 -24.82 -7.57 5.66
CA ARG A 23 -25.28 -6.38 4.94
C ARG A 23 -24.31 -6.14 3.81
N CYS A 24 -24.74 -6.38 2.58
CA CYS A 24 -23.90 -6.20 1.39
C CYS A 24 -23.27 -4.80 1.42
N TYR A 25 -21.98 -4.75 1.77
CA TYR A 25 -21.20 -3.54 1.62
C TYR A 25 -21.04 -3.30 0.13
N PHE A 26 -21.77 -2.31 -0.37
CA PHE A 26 -21.83 -2.00 -1.79
C PHE A 26 -21.48 -0.54 -1.99
N ASN A 27 -20.63 -0.27 -2.99
CA ASN A 27 -20.51 1.05 -3.57
C ASN A 27 -20.46 0.91 -5.10
N ALA A 28 -20.87 1.95 -5.83
CA ALA A 28 -21.04 1.92 -7.28
C ALA A 28 -19.76 1.61 -8.08
N PHE A 29 -18.59 1.65 -7.43
CA PHE A 29 -17.27 1.43 -8.03
C PHE A 29 -16.53 0.21 -7.47
N CYS A 30 -17.12 -0.48 -6.48
CA CYS A 30 -16.48 -1.56 -5.76
C CYS A 30 -16.30 -2.77 -6.68
N GLY A 31 -15.06 -3.20 -6.88
CA GLY A 31 -14.76 -4.43 -7.62
C GLY A 31 -15.12 -4.41 -9.11
N LYS A 32 -15.38 -3.24 -9.71
CA LYS A 32 -15.56 -3.14 -11.16
C LYS A 32 -14.29 -3.59 -11.89
N ALA A 33 -14.46 -4.27 -13.02
CA ALA A 33 -13.36 -4.85 -13.79
C ALA A 33 -12.22 -3.85 -14.04
N VAL A 34 -12.54 -2.60 -14.38
CA VAL A 34 -11.52 -1.54 -14.60
C VAL A 34 -10.69 -1.26 -13.34
N SER A 35 -11.33 -1.15 -12.17
CA SER A 35 -10.64 -0.88 -10.90
C SER A 35 -9.79 -2.07 -10.47
N THR A 36 -10.31 -3.30 -10.63
CA THR A 36 -9.56 -4.53 -10.34
C THR A 36 -8.35 -4.69 -11.26
N THR A 37 -8.51 -4.45 -12.57
CA THR A 37 -7.42 -4.52 -13.54
C THR A 37 -6.34 -3.48 -13.25
N ALA A 38 -6.73 -2.25 -12.90
CA ALA A 38 -5.78 -1.21 -12.50
C ALA A 38 -4.98 -1.63 -11.26
N GLY A 39 -5.66 -2.11 -10.20
CA GLY A 39 -4.99 -2.61 -9.00
C GLY A 39 -4.05 -3.78 -9.27
N LEU A 40 -4.47 -4.74 -10.09
CA LEU A 40 -3.65 -5.90 -10.45
C LEU A 40 -2.42 -5.49 -11.27
N ALA A 41 -2.57 -4.58 -12.23
CA ALA A 41 -1.44 -4.06 -13.01
C ALA A 41 -0.38 -3.40 -12.11
N VAL A 42 -0.82 -2.61 -11.12
CA VAL A 42 0.09 -1.98 -10.15
C VAL A 42 0.82 -3.03 -9.31
N LEU A 43 0.12 -4.05 -8.80
CA LEU A 43 0.75 -5.13 -8.03
C LEU A 43 1.77 -5.91 -8.87
N ASN A 44 1.44 -6.20 -10.12
CA ASN A 44 2.35 -6.90 -11.04
C ASN A 44 3.63 -6.11 -11.31
N VAL A 45 3.54 -4.77 -11.45
CA VAL A 45 4.73 -3.92 -11.62
C VAL A 45 5.58 -3.92 -10.35
N ILE A 46 4.94 -3.78 -9.17
CA ILE A 46 5.64 -3.83 -7.88
C ILE A 46 6.46 -5.11 -7.72
N GLU A 47 5.86 -6.26 -8.07
CA GLU A 47 6.52 -7.57 -8.02
C GLU A 47 7.60 -7.71 -9.09
N LYS A 48 7.27 -7.46 -10.36
CA LYS A 48 8.17 -7.65 -11.51
C LYS A 48 9.43 -6.79 -11.40
N GLU A 49 9.28 -5.54 -10.96
CA GLU A 49 10.39 -4.60 -10.85
C GLU A 49 11.07 -4.61 -9.47
N LYS A 50 10.63 -5.49 -8.55
CA LYS A 50 11.19 -5.60 -7.19
C LYS A 50 11.23 -4.26 -6.46
N LEU A 51 10.13 -3.51 -6.56
CA LEU A 51 10.07 -2.14 -6.06
C LEU A 51 10.16 -2.08 -4.54
N GLN A 52 9.74 -3.13 -3.83
CA GLN A 52 9.87 -3.20 -2.38
C GLN A 52 11.34 -3.33 -1.95
N GLU A 53 12.12 -4.17 -2.62
CA GLU A 53 13.55 -4.32 -2.40
C GLU A 53 14.29 -3.03 -2.75
N ASN A 54 13.97 -2.43 -3.92
CA ASN A 54 14.55 -1.16 -4.32
C ASN A 54 14.29 -0.06 -3.28
N ALA A 55 13.04 0.09 -2.83
CA ALA A 55 12.68 1.04 -1.78
C ALA A 55 13.44 0.78 -0.46
N SER A 56 13.65 -0.48 -0.10
CA SER A 56 14.46 -0.87 1.06
C SER A 56 15.93 -0.50 0.90
N MET A 57 16.52 -0.72 -0.28
CA MET A 57 17.91 -0.38 -0.57
C MET A 57 18.15 1.13 -0.58
N VAL A 58 17.30 1.89 -1.27
CA VAL A 58 17.43 3.35 -1.41
C VAL A 58 17.08 4.06 -0.10
N GLY A 59 16.04 3.60 0.61
CA GLY A 59 15.54 4.22 1.84
C GLY A 59 16.40 4.01 3.09
N LYS A 60 17.23 2.95 3.13
CA LYS A 60 18.08 2.64 4.30
C LYS A 60 19.15 3.72 4.55
N PRO A 61 19.96 4.15 3.56
CA PRO A 61 20.91 5.24 3.74
C PRO A 61 20.25 6.55 4.16
N GLN A 62 19.16 6.93 3.49
CA GLN A 62 18.46 8.21 3.73
C GLN A 62 17.93 8.32 5.16
N ARG A 63 17.39 7.21 5.71
CA ARG A 63 16.97 7.18 7.11
C ARG A 63 18.14 7.35 8.08
N LYS A 64 19.28 6.70 7.82
CA LYS A 64 20.47 6.84 8.69
C LYS A 64 20.99 8.27 8.72
N THR A 65 21.12 8.91 7.56
CA THR A 65 21.56 10.30 7.46
C THR A 65 20.61 11.24 8.20
N GLN A 66 19.29 11.10 7.99
CA GLN A 66 18.30 11.91 8.69
C GLN A 66 18.34 11.68 10.22
N SER A 67 18.50 10.44 10.68
CA SER A 67 18.64 10.14 12.11
C SER A 67 19.88 10.80 12.73
N SER A 68 21.04 10.76 12.06
CA SER A 68 22.26 11.41 12.56
C SER A 68 22.16 12.94 12.57
N GLU A 69 21.50 13.54 11.57
CA GLU A 69 21.26 15.00 11.56
C GLU A 69 20.32 15.43 12.69
N ILE A 70 19.29 14.64 12.96
CA ILE A 70 18.34 14.91 14.07
C ILE A 70 19.03 14.81 15.43
N GLU A 71 19.90 13.82 15.63
CA GLU A 71 20.63 13.64 16.88
C GLU A 71 21.65 14.77 17.10
N THR A 72 22.36 15.17 16.04
CA THR A 72 23.30 16.31 16.08
C THR A 72 22.59 17.63 16.43
N ARG A 73 21.36 17.83 15.94
CA ARG A 73 20.53 19.02 16.26
C ARG A 73 19.93 19.00 17.68
N LYS A 74 19.87 17.87 18.37
CA LYS A 74 19.40 17.80 19.76
C LYS A 74 20.49 18.13 20.78
N LEU A 75 21.75 18.06 20.38
CA LEU A 75 22.92 18.30 21.23
C LEU A 75 23.46 19.74 21.12
N ALA A 76 22.90 20.55 20.22
CA ALA A 76 23.19 21.98 20.02
C ALA A 76 22.06 22.83 20.60
#